data_AF-A0AAF0CMH2-F1
#
_entry.id   AF-A0AAF0CMH2-F1
#
_cell.length_a   1.000
_cell.length_b   1.000
_cell.length_c   1.000
_cell.angle_alpha   90.00
_cell.angle_beta   90.00
_cell.angle_gamma   90.00
#
_symmetry.space_group_name_H-M   'P 1'
#
loop_
_entity.id
_entity.type
_entity.pdbx_description
1 polymer ?
#
loop_
_entity_poly.entity_id
_entity_poly.type
_entity_poly.pdbx_seq_one_letter_code
_entity_poly.pdbx_strand_id
1 'polypeptide(L)'
;MTLVIRDQLTCPPTWFASFRDLTLYCHTFLRLQVVLESDDADLYYHWIKPRGGMDFVEDIVRPGSEPGMHLDIEHRYPDTVVIDRIAPENVHRLIGVIRARAA
;
A
#
# COMPACT_ATOMS: atom_id res chain seq x y z
N MET A 1 -2.85 -12.78 -4.76
CA MET A 1 -3.28 -12.22 -3.45
C MET A 1 -3.24 -10.71 -3.57
N THR A 2 -4.19 -10.03 -2.93
CA THR A 2 -4.28 -8.57 -2.96
C THR A 2 -3.57 -7.96 -1.75
N LEU A 3 -2.75 -6.95 -2.01
CA LEU A 3 -2.19 -6.06 -1.01
C LEU A 3 -3.01 -4.77 -1.03
N VAL A 4 -3.70 -4.52 0.08
CA VAL A 4 -4.55 -3.34 0.25
C VAL A 4 -3.79 -2.32 1.09
N ILE A 5 -3.45 -1.15 0.52
CA ILE A 5 -2.70 -0.11 1.22
C ILE A 5 -3.64 1.03 1.55
N ARG A 6 -3.71 1.42 2.83
CA ARG A 6 -4.52 2.56 3.25
C ARG A 6 -3.99 3.87 2.67
N ASP A 7 -4.90 4.69 2.16
CA ASP A 7 -4.64 6.00 1.53
C ASP A 7 -3.73 6.95 2.32
N GLN A 8 -3.89 7.02 3.65
CA GLN A 8 -3.04 7.85 4.53
C GLN A 8 -1.54 7.48 4.40
N LEU A 9 -1.21 6.24 4.07
CA LEU A 9 0.18 5.78 3.90
C LEU A 9 0.82 6.29 2.62
N THR A 10 0.15 7.07 1.78
CA THR A 10 0.73 7.73 0.60
C THR A 10 1.22 9.16 0.87
N CYS A 11 0.82 9.73 2.00
CA CYS A 11 1.08 11.12 2.37
C CYS A 11 2.17 11.22 3.45
N PRO A 12 2.83 12.38 3.61
CA PRO A 12 3.72 12.61 4.76
C PRO A 12 3.02 12.22 6.07
N PRO A 13 3.68 11.48 6.97
CA PRO A 13 5.13 11.27 7.05
C PRO A 13 5.70 10.10 6.22
N THR A 14 4.91 9.43 5.36
CA THR A 14 5.47 8.49 4.38
C THR A 14 6.42 9.21 3.42
N TRP A 15 7.55 8.55 3.16
CA TRP A 15 8.43 8.89 2.06
C TRP A 15 7.88 8.30 0.77
N PHE A 16 7.41 9.16 -0.12
CA PHE A 16 6.75 8.75 -1.35
C PHE A 16 7.62 7.83 -2.23
N ALA A 17 8.95 8.05 -2.24
CA ALA A 17 9.89 7.16 -2.91
C ALA A 17 9.83 5.73 -2.34
N SER A 18 9.80 5.58 -1.02
CA SER A 18 9.70 4.28 -0.35
C SER A 18 8.35 3.61 -0.58
N PHE A 19 7.25 4.39 -0.67
CA PHE A 19 5.96 3.87 -1.10
C PHE A 19 6.05 3.28 -2.51
N ARG A 20 6.62 4.02 -3.47
CA ARG A 20 6.78 3.56 -4.85
C ARG A 20 7.71 2.34 -4.96
N ASP A 21 8.79 2.28 -4.18
CA ASP A 21 9.67 1.10 -4.13
C ASP A 21 8.96 -0.13 -3.56
N LEU A 22 8.13 0.05 -2.53
CA LEU A 22 7.32 -1.01 -1.95
C LEU A 22 6.31 -1.56 -2.96
N THR A 23 5.54 -0.69 -3.62
CA THR A 23 4.52 -1.10 -4.59
C THR A 23 5.16 -1.74 -5.83
N LEU A 24 6.26 -1.17 -6.35
CA LEU A 24 7.07 -1.77 -7.40
C LEU A 24 7.46 -3.21 -7.03
N TYR A 25 7.99 -3.41 -5.82
CA TYR A 25 8.49 -4.71 -5.42
C TYR A 25 7.35 -5.73 -5.29
N CYS A 26 6.27 -5.35 -4.62
CA CYS A 26 5.12 -6.21 -4.39
C CYS A 26 4.43 -6.60 -5.69
N HIS A 27 4.22 -5.64 -6.60
CA HIS A 27 3.61 -5.89 -7.90
C HIS A 27 4.53 -6.72 -8.80
N THR A 28 5.80 -6.33 -8.95
CA THR A 28 6.68 -6.92 -9.98
C THR A 28 7.30 -8.25 -9.53
N PHE A 29 7.83 -8.32 -8.30
CA PHE A 29 8.55 -9.51 -7.83
C PHE A 29 7.64 -10.49 -7.08
N LEU A 30 6.66 -9.99 -6.31
CA LEU A 30 5.72 -10.85 -5.59
C LEU A 30 4.44 -11.12 -6.38
N ARG A 31 4.22 -10.46 -7.53
CA ARG A 31 3.02 -10.60 -8.38
C ARG A 31 1.73 -10.42 -7.59
N LEU A 32 1.75 -9.50 -6.63
CA LEU A 32 0.57 -9.13 -5.86
C LEU A 32 -0.23 -8.08 -6.62
N GLN A 33 -1.55 -8.19 -6.53
CA GLN A 33 -2.44 -7.12 -6.92
C GLN A 33 -2.37 -6.04 -5.85
N VAL A 34 -1.90 -4.85 -6.20
CA VAL A 34 -1.76 -3.75 -5.23
C VAL A 34 -2.86 -2.74 -5.47
N VAL A 35 -3.69 -2.52 -4.46
CA VAL A 35 -4.78 -1.54 -4.51
C VAL A 35 -4.65 -0.56 -3.35
N LEU A 36 -5.20 0.63 -3.55
CA LEU A 36 -5.27 1.66 -2.54
C LEU A 36 -6.68 1.72 -1.95
N GLU A 37 -6.80 1.65 -0.64
CA GLU A 37 -8.10 1.73 0.02
C GLU A 37 -8.36 3.17 0.49
N SER A 38 -9.44 3.77 -0.02
CA SER A 38 -9.78 5.16 0.29
C SER A 38 -11.28 5.45 0.33
N ASP A 39 -11.67 6.31 1.28
CA ASP A 39 -12.98 6.94 1.32
C ASP A 39 -13.12 8.09 0.30
N ASP A 40 -12.00 8.70 -0.11
CA ASP A 40 -11.91 9.85 -1.01
C ASP A 40 -10.93 9.59 -2.16
N ALA A 41 -11.33 8.66 -3.05
CA ALA A 41 -10.47 8.16 -4.11
C ALA A 41 -9.94 9.28 -5.03
N ASP A 42 -10.76 10.27 -5.36
CA ASP A 42 -10.38 11.37 -6.26
C ASP A 42 -9.25 12.22 -5.67
N LEU A 43 -9.32 12.55 -4.38
CA LEU A 43 -8.28 13.31 -3.68
C LEU A 43 -6.93 12.59 -3.77
N TYR A 44 -6.90 11.30 -3.44
CA TYR A 44 -5.67 10.52 -3.43
C TYR A 44 -5.17 10.21 -4.84
N TYR A 45 -6.05 10.00 -5.81
CA TYR A 45 -5.69 9.86 -7.21
C TYR A 45 -4.93 11.10 -7.71
N HIS A 46 -5.46 12.29 -7.46
CA HIS A 46 -4.81 13.54 -7.84
C HIS A 46 -3.51 13.81 -7.07
N TRP A 47 -3.38 13.29 -5.84
CA TRP A 47 -2.13 13.33 -5.09
C TRP A 47 -1.05 12.40 -5.69
N ILE A 48 -1.35 11.13 -5.94
CA ILE A 48 -0.32 10.14 -6.25
C ILE A 48 0.01 10.04 -7.74
N LYS A 49 -0.98 10.25 -8.63
CA LYS A 49 -0.81 10.12 -10.09
C LYS A 49 0.32 10.98 -10.67
N PRO A 50 0.41 12.30 -10.42
CA PRO A 50 1.49 13.11 -11.00
C PRO A 50 2.89 12.75 -10.47
N ARG A 51 2.98 11.95 -9.40
CA ARG A 51 4.24 11.49 -8.80
C ARG A 51 4.61 10.07 -9.24
N GLY A 52 3.85 9.45 -10.13
CA GLY A 52 4.04 8.05 -10.56
C GLY A 52 3.54 7.02 -9.54
N GLY A 53 2.70 7.41 -8.58
CA GLY A 53 2.18 6.49 -7.58
C GLY A 53 1.18 5.46 -8.11
N MET A 54 0.68 5.64 -9.33
CA MET A 54 -0.22 4.70 -10.01
C MET A 54 0.53 3.65 -10.84
N ASP A 55 1.85 3.73 -10.99
CA ASP A 55 2.61 2.82 -11.87
C ASP A 55 2.46 1.34 -11.47
N PHE A 56 2.26 1.08 -10.18
CA PHE A 56 2.14 -0.25 -9.59
C PHE A 56 0.94 -0.37 -8.64
N VAL A 57 -0.03 0.54 -8.77
CA VAL A 57 -1.30 0.50 -8.05
C VAL A 57 -2.39 0.32 -9.10
N GLU A 58 -3.11 -0.79 -9.02
CA GLU A 58 -4.09 -1.15 -10.03
C GLU A 58 -5.36 -0.30 -9.96
N ASP A 59 -5.82 0.00 -8.74
CA ASP A 59 -7.03 0.79 -8.53
C ASP A 59 -7.05 1.44 -7.13
N ILE A 60 -7.94 2.43 -6.95
CA ILE A 60 -8.31 2.98 -5.65
C ILE A 60 -9.73 2.52 -5.31
N VAL A 61 -9.83 1.64 -4.33
CA VAL A 61 -11.03 0.91 -3.96
C VAL A 61 -11.66 1.45 -2.68
N ARG A 62 -12.94 1.12 -2.47
CA ARG A 62 -13.67 1.53 -1.26
C ARG A 62 -13.25 0.67 -0.07
N PRO A 63 -13.36 1.19 1.17
CA PRO A 63 -13.01 0.39 2.35
C PRO A 63 -13.81 -0.90 2.45
N GLY A 64 -13.09 -2.00 2.63
CA GLY A 64 -13.66 -3.34 2.79
C GLY A 64 -14.21 -3.97 1.51
N SER A 65 -14.00 -3.35 0.33
CA SER A 65 -14.46 -3.95 -0.93
C SER A 65 -13.52 -5.04 -1.45
N GLU A 66 -12.23 -4.97 -1.11
CA GLU A 66 -11.23 -5.95 -1.55
C GLU A 66 -10.73 -6.79 -0.37
N PRO A 67 -10.72 -8.14 -0.48
CA PRO A 67 -10.12 -9.00 0.52
C PRO A 67 -8.60 -9.04 0.32
N GLY A 68 -7.85 -9.21 1.41
CA GLY A 68 -6.41 -9.44 1.31
C GLY A 68 -5.66 -9.06 2.56
N MET A 69 -4.36 -8.82 2.39
CA MET A 69 -3.51 -8.30 3.44
C MET A 69 -3.55 -6.78 3.41
N HIS A 70 -3.78 -6.17 4.58
CA HIS A 70 -3.90 -4.72 4.73
C HIS A 70 -2.63 -4.12 5.30
N LEU A 71 -2.14 -3.03 4.70
CA LEU A 71 -1.24 -2.09 5.36
C LEU A 71 -2.06 -0.89 5.80
N ASP A 72 -2.11 -0.65 7.11
CA ASP A 72 -2.94 0.39 7.70
C ASP A 72 -2.25 1.02 8.90
N ILE A 73 -2.70 2.20 9.30
CA ILE A 73 -2.28 2.90 10.52
C ILE A 73 -3.02 2.39 11.76
N GLU A 74 -4.13 1.67 11.57
CA GLU A 74 -4.96 1.09 12.63
C GLU A 74 -5.34 -0.36 12.31
N HIS A 75 -5.65 -1.15 13.34
CA HIS A 75 -6.07 -2.54 13.15
C HIS A 75 -7.55 -2.64 12.78
N ARG A 76 -7.88 -2.39 11.49
CA ARG A 76 -9.25 -2.43 10.97
C ARG A 76 -9.72 -3.82 10.52
N TYR A 77 -8.82 -4.66 10.02
CA TYR A 77 -9.15 -5.97 9.46
C TYR A 77 -8.29 -7.09 10.06
N PRO A 78 -8.74 -8.37 10.04
CA PRO A 78 -8.01 -9.48 10.64
C PRO A 78 -6.56 -9.65 10.13
N ASP A 79 -6.30 -9.46 8.83
CA ASP A 79 -4.96 -9.55 8.22
C ASP A 79 -4.33 -8.17 7.99
N THR A 80 -4.21 -7.38 9.06
CA THR A 80 -3.62 -6.05 9.02
C THR A 80 -2.19 -6.05 9.55
N VAL A 81 -1.26 -5.46 8.80
CA VAL A 81 0.06 -5.02 9.26
C VAL A 81 -0.05 -3.54 9.61
N VAL A 82 -0.04 -3.25 10.91
CA VAL A 82 -0.13 -1.89 11.41
C VAL A 82 1.22 -1.19 11.33
N ILE A 83 1.26 -0.03 10.67
CA ILE A 83 2.44 0.84 10.53
C ILE A 83 2.07 2.31 10.57
N ASP A 84 2.97 3.16 11.05
CA ASP A 84 2.78 4.61 11.10
C ASP A 84 3.06 5.30 9.76
N ARG A 85 4.04 4.79 9.00
CA ARG A 85 4.49 5.35 7.72
C ARG A 85 5.25 4.32 6.89
N ILE A 86 5.43 4.59 5.60
CA ILE A 86 6.39 3.86 4.74
C ILE A 86 7.62 4.74 4.55
N ALA A 87 8.80 4.27 4.96
CA ALA A 87 10.03 5.06 4.94
C ALA A 87 11.27 4.18 4.68
N PRO A 88 12.42 4.77 4.30
CA PRO A 88 13.63 4.00 3.99
C PRO A 88 14.06 3.03 5.10
N GLU A 89 13.89 3.44 6.36
CA GLU A 89 14.24 2.66 7.54
C GLU A 89 13.36 1.41 7.76
N ASN A 90 12.17 1.32 7.15
CA ASN A 90 11.23 0.22 7.39
C ASN A 90 10.80 -0.56 6.13
N VAL A 91 11.07 -0.05 4.93
CA VAL A 91 10.58 -0.65 3.67
C VAL A 91 11.05 -2.11 3.48
N HIS A 92 12.30 -2.43 3.80
CA HIS A 92 12.82 -3.79 3.68
C HIS A 92 12.17 -4.76 4.67
N ARG A 93 11.88 -4.29 5.89
CA ARG A 93 11.13 -5.07 6.89
C ARG A 93 9.72 -5.36 6.39
N LEU A 94 9.05 -4.35 5.82
CA LEU A 94 7.71 -4.48 5.25
C LEU A 94 7.68 -5.50 4.11
N ILE A 95 8.61 -5.43 3.15
CA ILE A 95 8.75 -6.41 2.08
C ILE A 95 8.92 -7.83 2.65
N GLY A 96 9.73 -8.00 3.71
CA GLY A 96 9.91 -9.28 4.37
C GLY A 96 8.61 -9.85 4.96
N VAL A 97 7.84 -9.03 5.67
CA VAL A 97 6.53 -9.41 6.24
C VAL A 97 5.54 -9.78 5.13
N ILE A 98 5.43 -8.93 4.10
CA ILE A 98 4.52 -9.14 2.98
C ILE A 98 4.84 -10.44 2.26
N ARG A 99 6.12 -10.69 1.97
CA ARG A 99 6.57 -11.92 1.31
C ARG A 99 6.28 -13.17 2.15
N ALA A 100 6.46 -13.10 3.47
CA ALA A 100 6.21 -14.24 4.35
C ALA A 100 4.71 -14.61 4.44
N ARG A 101 3.81 -13.63 4.27
CA ARG A 101 2.35 -13.85 4.25
C ARG A 101 1.81 -14.20 2.86
N ALA A 102 2.54 -13.83 1.81
CA ALA A 102 2.19 -14.13 0.42
C ALA A 102 2.61 -15.54 -0.04
N ALA A 103 3.48 -16.22 0.72
CA ALA A 103 3.96 -17.58 0.46
C ALA A 103 2.99 -18.63 1.01
#